data_AF-X1ARN2-F1
#
_entry.id   AF-X1ARN2-F1
#
_cell.length_a   1.000
_cell.length_b   1.000
_cell.length_c   1.000
_cell.angle_alpha   90.00
_cell.angle_beta   90.00
_cell.angle_gamma   90.00
#
_symmetry.space_group_name_H-M   'P 1'
#
loop_
_entity.id
_entity.type
_entity.pdbx_description
1 polymer ?
#
loop_
_entity_poly.entity_id
_entity_poly.type
_entity_poly.pdbx_seq_one_letter_code
_entity_poly.pdbx_strand_id
1 'polypeptide(L)' 'MNKAELVGAISGKTDLSKKDIASVIDAIQESITDELVKGGKVSLVGFGTFQV' A
#
# COMPACT_ATOMS: atom_id res chain seq x y z
N MET A 1 -7.68 9.83 -8.27
CA MET A 1 -7.36 9.11 -7.03
C MET A 1 -5.90 9.35 -6.68
N ASN A 2 -5.64 10.39 -5.89
CA ASN A 2 -4.39 10.63 -5.18
C ASN A 2 -4.40 9.87 -3.83
N LYS A 3 -3.32 9.99 -3.04
CA LYS A 3 -3.18 9.31 -1.74
C LYS A 3 -4.34 9.61 -0.78
N ALA A 4 -4.77 10.88 -0.69
CA ALA A 4 -5.86 11.27 0.21
C ALA A 4 -7.22 10.68 -0.23
N GLU A 5 -7.49 10.67 -1.54
CA GLU A 5 -8.66 10.04 -2.12
C GLU A 5 -8.65 8.52 -1.90
N LEU A 6 -7.49 7.87 -1.98
CA LEU A 6 -7.32 6.43 -1.70
C LEU A 6 -7.57 6.10 -0.23
N VAL A 7 -7.04 6.90 0.71
CA VAL A 7 -7.33 6.76 2.16
C VAL A 7 -8.84 6.85 2.40
N GLY A 8 -9.50 7.83 1.79
CA GLY A 8 -10.95 7.98 1.88
C GLY A 8 -11.70 6.75 1.35
N ALA A 9 -11.30 6.24 0.19
CA ALA A 9 -11.91 5.06 -0.43
C ALA A 9 -11.74 3.77 0.40
N ILE A 10 -10.59 3.59 1.05
CA ILE A 10 -10.33 2.43 1.93
C ILE A 10 -11.08 2.57 3.26
N SER A 11 -11.18 3.79 3.80
CA SER A 11 -11.94 4.06 5.03
C SER A 11 -13.42 3.76 4.88
N GLY A 12 -13.99 3.89 3.68
CA GLY A 12 -15.37 3.47 3.40
C GLY A 12 -15.55 1.95 3.28
N LYS A 13 -14.47 1.16 3.25
CA LYS A 13 -14.47 -0.30 3.04
C LYS A 13 -13.92 -1.08 4.24
N THR A 14 -13.46 -0.38 5.27
CA THR A 14 -12.79 -0.94 6.45
C THR A 14 -13.26 -0.18 7.69
N ASP A 15 -13.18 -0.81 8.85
CA ASP A 15 -13.51 -0.16 10.13
C ASP A 15 -12.31 0.60 10.74
N LEU A 16 -11.31 0.94 9.92
CA LEU A 16 -10.10 1.63 10.35
C LEU A 16 -10.27 3.15 10.25
N SER A 17 -9.59 3.86 11.15
CA SER A 17 -9.56 5.32 11.06
C SER A 17 -8.74 5.78 9.84
N LYS A 18 -9.06 6.96 9.31
CA LYS A 18 -8.29 7.55 8.19
C LYS A 18 -6.80 7.71 8.53
N LYS A 19 -6.48 7.94 9.81
CA LYS A 19 -5.10 8.06 10.28
C LYS A 19 -4.39 6.71 10.16
N ASP A 20 -5.01 5.64 10.64
CA ASP A 20 -4.42 4.30 10.58
C ASP A 20 -4.24 3.85 9.13
N ILE A 21 -5.22 4.12 8.27
CA ILE A 21 -5.14 3.80 6.84
C ILE A 21 -4.00 4.57 6.15
N ALA A 22 -3.81 5.85 6.47
CA ALA A 22 -2.70 6.62 5.93
C ALA A 22 -1.35 5.98 6.32
N SER A 23 -1.20 5.61 7.60
CA SER A 23 -0.01 4.90 8.10
C SER A 23 0.18 3.54 7.44
N VAL A 24 -0.89 2.79 7.17
CA VAL A 24 -0.82 1.49 6.48
C VAL A 24 -0.37 1.67 5.03
N ILE A 25 -0.89 2.67 4.31
CA ILE A 25 -0.45 2.94 2.93
C ILE A 25 1.03 3.30 2.89
N ASP A 26 1.50 4.12 3.84
CA ASP A 26 2.91 4.47 3.94
C ASP A 26 3.78 3.23 4.21
N ALA A 27 3.39 2.40 5.17
CA ALA A 27 4.10 1.17 5.48
C ALA A 27 4.15 0.18 4.30
N ILE A 28 3.07 0.08 3.52
CA ILE A 28 3.04 -0.75 2.30
C ILE A 28 4.03 -0.19 1.27
N GLN A 29 4.02 1.11 1.04
CA GLN A 29 4.90 1.74 0.05
C GLN A 29 6.38 1.55 0.43
N GLU A 30 6.72 1.74 1.71
CA GLU A 30 8.06 1.53 2.25
C GLU A 30 8.48 0.06 2.12
N SER A 31 7.65 -0.88 2.58
CA SER A 31 7.96 -2.31 2.53
C SER A 31 8.18 -2.83 1.10
N ILE A 32 7.35 -2.36 0.14
CA ILE A 32 7.53 -2.71 -1.26
C ILE A 32 8.84 -2.12 -1.79
N THR A 33 9.11 -0.84 -1.50
CA THR A 33 10.35 -0.18 -1.95
C THR A 33 11.59 -0.88 -1.41
N ASP A 34 11.61 -1.23 -0.14
CA ASP A 34 12.75 -1.90 0.51
C ASP A 34 13.06 -3.27 -0.09
N GLU A 35 12.02 -4.03 -0.45
CA GLU A 35 12.19 -5.32 -1.12
C GLU A 35 12.71 -5.15 -2.54
N LEU A 36 12.16 -4.18 -3.28
CA LEU A 36 12.56 -3.88 -4.64
C LEU A 36 14.02 -3.40 -4.72
N VAL A 37 14.47 -2.55 -3.79
CA VAL A 37 15.86 -2.07 -3.74
C VAL A 37 16.87 -3.21 -3.57
N LYS A 38 16.47 -4.32 -2.96
CA LYS A 38 17.31 -5.53 -2.80
C LYS A 38 17.35 -6.40 -4.07
N GLY A 39 16.68 -5.99 -5.15
CA GLY A 39 16.44 -6.82 -6.33
C GLY A 39 15.40 -7.92 -6.09
N GLY A 40 14.64 -7.79 -5.00
CA GLY A 40 13.59 -8.72 -4.62
C GLY A 40 12.32 -8.54 -5.46
N LYS A 41 11.33 -9.38 -5.17
CA LYS A 41 10.05 -9.41 -5.88
C LYS A 41 8.90 -9.46 -4.87
N VAL A 42 7.95 -8.55 -5.02
CA VAL A 42 6.72 -8.55 -4.23
C VAL A 42 5.56 -9.03 -5.10
N SER A 43 4.87 -10.09 -4.67
CA SER A 43 3.68 -10.59 -5.36
C SER A 43 2.44 -10.44 -4.47
N LEU A 44 1.44 -9.73 -4.98
CA LEU A 44 0.14 -9.53 -4.34
C LEU A 44 -0.91 -10.25 -5.18
N VAL A 45 -1.30 -11.44 -4.74
CA VAL A 45 -2.26 -12.31 -5.47
C VAL A 45 -3.56 -11.54 -5.73
N GLY A 46 -4.02 -11.57 -6.99
CA GLY A 46 -5.25 -10.88 -7.42
C GLY A 46 -5.07 -9.37 -7.70
N PHE A 47 -3.88 -8.81 -7.48
CA PHE A 47 -3.57 -7.42 -7.80
C PHE A 47 -2.44 -7.31 -8.81
N GLY A 48 -1.28 -7.92 -8.52
CA GLY A 48 -0.14 -7.83 -9.40
C GLY A 48 1.17 -8.24 -8.75
N THR A 49 2.27 -7.94 -9.44
CA THR A 49 3.62 -8.26 -9.01
C THR A 49 4.53 -7.07 -9.30
N PHE A 50 5.38 -6.72 -8.35
CA PHE A 50 6.37 -5.66 -8.44
C PHE A 50 7.78 -6.26 -8.44
N GLN A 51 8.63 -5.79 -9.35
CA GLN A 51 10.04 -6.14 -9.47
C GLN A 51 10.79 -5.00 -10.17
N VAL A 52 12.11 -4.88 -9.93
CA VAL A 52 13.01 -3.91 -10.59
C VAL A 52 13.83 -4.55 -11.69
#